data_AF-A0A2X2SX81-F1
#
_entry.id   AF-A0A2X2SX81-F1
#
_cell.length_a   1.000
_cell.length_b   1.000
_cell.length_c   1.000
_cell.angle_alpha   90.00
_cell.angle_beta   90.00
_cell.angle_gamma   90.00
#
_symmetry.space_group_name_H-M   'P 1'
#
loop_
_entity.id
_entity.type
_entity.pdbx_description
1 polymer ?
#
loop_
_entity_poly.entity_id
_entity_poly.type
_entity_poly.pdbx_seq_one_letter_code
_entity_poly.pdbx_strand_id
1 'polypeptide(L)'
;MAKSKKSIIDKNIEKFINENFDRKDRNKDASKHFEWFVNSMHICFYSSIFFNSDSKIGKKIGLGSSEGGDAFFASINNFQKIYSLNDDVDEIISYIKDPKNEVKSITFHFIQAKKVENIEWNQVLHLFEIPYKIWNGDAFDKSQPLLIKVQEFIDSITDESDEILKKFTHKIEIIFYTIKDAENIDKLKKDWETNINGKIGQLKRWFDQGNIVFDVRGYDFLNSVYQKVNSNEYELNVSKNNIKEIGDDYLIGYITAKELLDCIAPIIAEEKRTLYTDVFKNNIRLYLGNETSVNRGIEKTLKEESHKFHYYNNGLTITTLSINKDNSKNYSIKPVNIVNGCQTANSIYNVASSTPSLPIEDIKIPVRIIQTESEEDYNNITIRTNNQNGVDIQDLISITEIQKELENKFGSLTLFNKQFLYKDKRHKKIVLMLILLYK
;
A
#
# COMPACT_ATOMS: atom_id res chain seq x y z
N MET A 1 12.11 -29.47 5.99
CA MET A 1 11.31 -28.35 5.45
C MET A 1 11.72 -26.98 5.98
N ALA A 2 12.00 -26.79 7.28
CA ALA A 2 12.42 -25.48 7.83
C ALA A 2 13.70 -24.88 7.18
N LYS A 3 14.75 -25.69 6.94
CA LYS A 3 15.99 -25.24 6.26
C LYS A 3 15.76 -24.76 4.82
N SER A 4 14.81 -25.34 4.08
CA SER A 4 14.52 -24.90 2.69
C SER A 4 13.71 -23.60 2.66
N LYS A 5 12.78 -23.42 3.60
CA LYS A 5 11.99 -22.19 3.77
C LYS A 5 12.87 -20.99 4.15
N LYS A 6 13.85 -21.19 5.04
CA LYS A 6 14.86 -20.16 5.40
C LYS A 6 15.68 -19.69 4.19
N SER A 7 16.06 -20.60 3.30
CA SER A 7 16.77 -20.25 2.05
C SER A 7 15.91 -19.45 1.07
N ILE A 8 14.59 -19.60 1.08
CA ILE A 8 13.69 -18.89 0.17
C ILE A 8 13.50 -17.44 0.63
N ILE A 9 13.28 -17.20 1.93
CA ILE A 9 13.14 -15.82 2.43
C ILE A 9 14.41 -15.00 2.18
N ASP A 10 15.59 -15.58 2.39
CA ASP A 10 16.86 -14.88 2.11
C ASP A 10 16.98 -14.50 0.63
N LYS A 11 16.59 -15.38 -0.29
CA LYS A 11 16.55 -15.09 -1.74
C LYS A 11 15.55 -13.99 -2.08
N ASN A 12 14.37 -14.01 -1.48
CA ASN A 12 13.33 -13.00 -1.72
C ASN A 12 13.77 -11.62 -1.20
N ILE A 13 14.37 -11.56 -0.01
CA ILE A 13 14.95 -10.33 0.53
C ILE A 13 16.03 -9.81 -0.41
N GLU A 14 16.97 -10.66 -0.81
CA GLU A 14 18.06 -10.27 -1.71
C GLU A 14 17.53 -9.73 -3.04
N LYS A 15 16.58 -10.45 -3.67
CA LYS A 15 15.92 -10.02 -4.91
C LYS A 15 15.24 -8.66 -4.73
N PHE A 16 14.43 -8.51 -3.68
CA PHE A 16 13.73 -7.26 -3.37
C PHE A 16 14.69 -6.08 -3.18
N ILE A 17 15.77 -6.27 -2.42
CA ILE A 17 16.76 -5.23 -2.16
C ILE A 17 17.49 -4.84 -3.46
N ASN A 18 17.82 -5.81 -4.31
CA ASN A 18 18.47 -5.55 -5.60
C ASN A 18 17.57 -4.79 -6.57
N GLU A 19 16.26 -5.04 -6.56
CA GLU A 19 15.29 -4.39 -7.44
C GLU A 19 14.92 -2.97 -6.99
N ASN A 20 14.87 -2.71 -5.67
CA ASN A 20 14.27 -1.48 -5.12
C ASN A 20 15.27 -0.50 -4.49
N PHE A 21 16.49 -0.94 -4.13
CA PHE A 21 17.45 -0.13 -3.38
C PHE A 21 18.75 0.15 -4.14
N ASP A 22 19.42 1.24 -3.75
CA ASP A 22 20.65 1.72 -4.40
C ASP A 22 21.86 0.83 -4.06
N ARG A 23 22.92 0.90 -4.87
CA ARG A 23 24.16 0.14 -4.65
C ARG A 23 24.73 0.28 -3.23
N LYS A 24 24.65 1.48 -2.63
CA LYS A 24 25.12 1.72 -1.24
C LYS A 24 24.29 0.97 -0.20
N ASP A 25 23.02 0.75 -0.48
CA ASP A 25 22.07 0.08 0.42
C ASP A 25 22.25 -1.44 0.35
N ARG A 26 22.58 -1.96 -0.84
CA ARG A 26 22.94 -3.37 -1.07
C ARG A 26 24.18 -3.82 -0.28
N ASN A 27 25.05 -2.88 0.12
CA ASN A 27 26.23 -3.16 0.93
C ASN A 27 25.95 -3.24 2.44
N LYS A 28 24.71 -2.99 2.89
CA LYS A 28 24.33 -3.16 4.30
C LYS A 28 24.21 -4.64 4.68
N ASP A 29 24.24 -4.90 5.97
CA ASP A 29 24.13 -6.25 6.50
C ASP A 29 22.72 -6.85 6.34
N ALA A 30 22.65 -8.16 6.56
CA ALA A 30 21.42 -8.93 6.40
C ALA A 30 20.31 -8.57 7.41
N SER A 31 20.65 -7.98 8.57
CA SER A 31 19.64 -7.48 9.51
C SER A 31 18.95 -6.26 8.92
N LYS A 32 19.74 -5.29 8.43
CA LYS A 32 19.19 -4.08 7.83
C LYS A 32 18.37 -4.36 6.57
N HIS A 33 18.80 -5.32 5.75
CA HIS A 33 18.01 -5.78 4.59
C HIS A 33 16.69 -6.40 5.02
N PHE A 34 16.69 -7.19 6.11
CA PHE A 34 15.46 -7.76 6.64
C PHE A 34 14.51 -6.70 7.17
N GLU A 35 15.01 -5.72 7.93
CA GLU A 35 14.22 -4.58 8.41
C GLU A 35 13.56 -3.82 7.24
N TRP A 36 14.34 -3.44 6.22
CA TRP A 36 13.78 -2.72 5.06
C TRP A 36 12.77 -3.56 4.27
N PHE A 37 13.02 -4.86 4.13
CA PHE A 37 12.07 -5.77 3.50
C PHE A 37 10.77 -5.87 4.31
N VAL A 38 10.86 -6.08 5.63
CA VAL A 38 9.70 -6.14 6.53
C VAL A 38 8.89 -4.86 6.48
N ASN A 39 9.55 -3.71 6.62
CA ASN A 39 8.91 -2.41 6.61
C ASN A 39 8.17 -2.16 5.28
N SER A 40 8.80 -2.50 4.16
CA SER A 40 8.17 -2.39 2.84
C SER A 40 7.00 -3.35 2.66
N MET A 41 7.12 -4.61 3.09
CA MET A 41 6.02 -5.58 3.00
C MET A 41 4.85 -5.21 3.92
N HIS A 42 5.13 -4.64 5.09
CA HIS A 42 4.09 -4.12 5.99
C HIS A 42 3.32 -2.97 5.34
N ILE A 43 4.02 -1.98 4.78
CA ILE A 43 3.36 -0.87 4.07
C ILE A 43 2.61 -1.41 2.85
N CYS A 44 3.18 -2.33 2.08
CA CYS A 44 2.52 -2.91 0.91
C CYS A 44 1.24 -3.66 1.29
N PHE A 45 1.26 -4.42 2.39
CA PHE A 45 0.09 -5.14 2.92
C PHE A 45 -1.09 -4.22 3.18
N TYR A 46 -0.83 -3.05 3.77
CA TYR A 46 -1.86 -2.10 4.18
C TYR A 46 -2.21 -1.05 3.11
N SER A 47 -1.20 -0.58 2.36
CA SER A 47 -1.38 0.35 1.26
C SER A 47 -0.30 0.20 0.21
N SER A 48 -0.63 -0.61 -0.80
CA SER A 48 0.19 -0.81 -1.98
C SER A 48 0.37 0.46 -2.81
N ILE A 49 -0.58 1.40 -2.74
CA ILE A 49 -0.47 2.72 -3.37
C ILE A 49 0.75 3.48 -2.83
N PHE A 50 0.90 3.54 -1.51
CA PHE A 50 2.06 4.20 -0.89
C PHE A 50 3.36 3.47 -1.21
N PHE A 51 3.36 2.14 -1.14
CA PHE A 51 4.52 1.33 -1.54
C PHE A 51 4.94 1.59 -2.99
N ASN A 52 3.98 1.71 -3.92
CA ASN A 52 4.26 2.01 -5.32
C ASN A 52 4.76 3.44 -5.55
N SER A 53 4.27 4.41 -4.76
CA SER A 53 4.69 5.80 -4.87
C SER A 53 6.13 6.02 -4.41
N ASP A 54 6.62 5.18 -3.49
CA ASP A 54 7.99 5.20 -2.98
C ASP A 54 8.45 3.77 -2.64
N SER A 55 9.13 3.11 -3.58
CA SER A 55 9.65 1.76 -3.37
C SER A 55 10.71 1.67 -2.26
N LYS A 56 11.23 2.82 -1.79
CA LYS A 56 12.18 2.91 -0.66
C LYS A 56 11.50 3.28 0.66
N ILE A 57 10.16 3.29 0.71
CA ILE A 57 9.38 3.65 1.91
C ILE A 57 9.82 2.85 3.15
N GLY A 58 10.15 1.56 3.01
CA GLY A 58 10.60 0.73 4.12
C GLY A 58 11.90 1.21 4.80
N LYS A 59 12.73 1.97 4.08
CA LYS A 59 13.87 2.68 4.64
C LYS A 59 13.50 4.06 5.16
N LYS A 60 12.58 4.79 4.51
CA LYS A 60 12.13 6.13 4.91
C LYS A 60 11.49 6.13 6.31
N ILE A 61 10.76 5.07 6.66
CA ILE A 61 10.10 4.91 7.97
C ILE A 61 11.01 4.29 9.04
N GLY A 62 12.27 3.96 8.71
CA GLY A 62 13.17 3.26 9.60
C GLY A 62 13.72 4.15 10.72
N LEU A 63 13.84 3.60 11.93
CA LEU A 63 14.38 4.26 13.12
C LEU A 63 15.89 4.04 13.29
N GLY A 64 16.62 3.78 12.20
CA GLY A 64 18.07 3.68 12.22
C GLY A 64 18.59 2.55 13.11
N SER A 65 19.20 2.91 14.23
CA SER A 65 19.73 2.01 15.26
C SER A 65 19.05 2.21 16.62
N SER A 66 17.82 2.75 16.62
CA SER A 66 17.08 2.98 17.85
C SER A 66 16.79 1.69 18.61
N GLU A 67 16.82 1.78 19.93
CA GLU A 67 16.54 0.63 20.78
C GLU A 67 15.05 0.25 20.72
N GLY A 68 14.77 -1.05 20.58
CA GLY A 68 13.42 -1.61 20.64
C GLY A 68 12.57 -1.49 19.38
N GLY A 69 12.76 -0.45 18.56
CA GLY A 69 11.94 -0.19 17.37
C GLY A 69 12.79 0.02 16.13
N ASP A 70 12.43 -0.67 15.04
CA ASP A 70 13.10 -0.60 13.75
C ASP A 70 12.40 0.35 12.77
N ALA A 71 11.10 0.60 12.95
CA ALA A 71 10.34 1.56 12.17
C ALA A 71 9.18 2.22 12.94
N PHE A 72 8.86 3.45 12.53
CA PHE A 72 7.71 4.22 12.98
C PHE A 72 7.09 5.00 11.82
N PHE A 73 5.76 5.05 11.80
CA PHE A 73 4.98 5.96 10.96
C PHE A 73 3.58 6.15 11.55
N ALA A 74 2.89 7.21 11.12
CA ALA A 74 1.48 7.42 11.41
C ALA A 74 0.63 7.20 10.16
N SER A 75 -0.57 6.64 10.32
CA SER A 75 -1.55 6.53 9.24
C SER A 75 -2.88 7.17 9.59
N ILE A 76 -3.51 7.80 8.60
CA ILE A 76 -4.82 8.46 8.73
C ILE A 76 -5.90 7.56 8.13
N ASN A 77 -7.03 7.42 8.82
CA ASN A 77 -8.23 6.71 8.35
C ASN A 77 -7.94 5.31 7.76
N ASN A 78 -7.18 4.47 8.47
CA ASN A 78 -6.74 3.15 7.97
C ASN A 78 -5.95 3.26 6.65
N PHE A 79 -4.80 3.95 6.69
CA PHE A 79 -3.85 4.05 5.56
C PHE A 79 -4.34 4.82 4.32
N GLN A 80 -5.32 5.71 4.45
CA GLN A 80 -5.64 6.71 3.41
C GLN A 80 -4.48 7.69 3.21
N LYS A 81 -3.80 8.05 4.31
CA LYS A 81 -2.48 8.70 4.29
C LYS A 81 -1.50 7.99 5.21
N ILE A 82 -0.23 8.07 4.86
CA ILE A 82 0.91 7.61 5.65
C ILE A 82 1.90 8.76 5.78
N TYR A 83 2.36 9.00 7.01
CA TYR A 83 3.35 10.01 7.36
C TYR A 83 4.50 9.38 8.13
N SER A 84 5.73 9.73 7.76
CA SER A 84 6.94 9.33 8.47
C SER A 84 7.55 10.53 9.21
N LEU A 85 8.57 10.29 10.02
CA LEU A 85 9.32 11.36 10.72
C LEU A 85 10.05 12.36 9.79
N ASN A 86 10.05 12.11 8.47
CA ASN A 86 10.65 13.01 7.49
C ASN A 86 9.62 13.98 6.90
N ASP A 87 8.34 13.78 7.19
CA ASP A 87 7.26 14.65 6.74
C ASP A 87 7.04 15.77 7.77
N ASP A 88 6.59 16.93 7.31
CA ASP A 88 6.42 18.12 8.15
C ASP A 88 5.18 17.98 9.05
N VAL A 89 5.38 18.04 10.38
CA VAL A 89 4.31 17.85 11.36
C VAL A 89 3.24 18.93 11.27
N ASP A 90 3.59 20.17 10.91
CA ASP A 90 2.63 21.25 10.78
C ASP A 90 1.72 21.04 9.55
N GLU A 91 2.28 20.53 8.46
CA GLU A 91 1.48 20.13 7.28
C GLU A 91 0.53 18.96 7.61
N ILE A 92 0.97 18.02 8.45
CA ILE A 92 0.16 16.90 8.92
C ILE A 92 -1.00 17.41 9.78
N ILE A 93 -0.72 18.27 10.76
CA ILE A 93 -1.74 18.86 11.64
C ILE A 93 -2.75 19.68 10.81
N SER A 94 -2.27 20.47 9.84
CA SER A 94 -3.12 21.22 8.92
C SER A 94 -4.06 20.29 8.13
N TYR A 95 -3.52 19.18 7.61
CA TYR A 95 -4.31 18.16 6.93
C TYR A 95 -5.36 17.52 7.84
N ILE A 96 -4.97 17.16 9.07
CA ILE A 96 -5.87 16.54 10.05
C ILE A 96 -7.03 17.48 10.42
N LYS A 97 -6.72 18.77 10.62
CA LYS A 97 -7.70 19.78 11.05
C LYS A 97 -8.64 20.25 9.95
N ASP A 98 -8.30 20.09 8.68
CA ASP A 98 -9.21 20.47 7.58
C ASP A 98 -10.42 19.52 7.53
N PRO A 99 -11.65 20.03 7.80
CA PRO A 99 -12.85 19.20 7.83
C PRO A 99 -13.14 18.47 6.50
N LYS A 100 -12.61 18.97 5.38
CA LYS A 100 -12.79 18.34 4.05
C LYS A 100 -12.09 16.99 3.93
N ASN A 101 -11.11 16.70 4.78
CA ASN A 101 -10.37 15.45 4.77
C ASN A 101 -11.06 14.34 5.57
N GLU A 102 -12.14 14.67 6.30
CA GLU A 102 -12.96 13.70 7.03
C GLU A 102 -12.13 12.75 7.91
N VAL A 103 -11.12 13.28 8.59
CA VAL A 103 -10.26 12.49 9.50
C VAL A 103 -11.09 12.00 10.68
N LYS A 104 -11.04 10.69 10.93
CA LYS A 104 -11.74 10.01 12.03
C LYS A 104 -10.76 9.41 13.02
N SER A 105 -9.70 8.80 12.51
CA SER A 105 -8.69 8.14 13.34
C SER A 105 -7.28 8.29 12.83
N ILE A 106 -6.35 8.36 13.78
CA ILE A 106 -4.90 8.40 13.56
C ILE A 106 -4.32 7.15 14.22
N THR A 107 -3.57 6.35 13.47
CA THR A 107 -2.91 5.15 14.00
C THR A 107 -1.41 5.35 14.01
N PHE A 108 -0.76 5.14 15.16
CA PHE A 108 0.68 5.15 15.32
C PHE A 108 1.22 3.73 15.24
N HIS A 109 2.14 3.49 14.30
CA HIS A 109 2.67 2.16 14.01
C HIS A 109 4.09 2.04 14.53
N PHE A 110 4.35 1.01 15.32
CA PHE A 110 5.66 0.65 15.85
C PHE A 110 6.02 -0.75 15.37
N ILE A 111 7.14 -0.86 14.66
CA ILE A 111 7.57 -2.14 14.06
C ILE A 111 8.96 -2.50 14.59
N GLN A 112 9.13 -3.76 14.95
CA GLN A 112 10.44 -4.37 15.20
C GLN A 112 10.59 -5.63 14.35
N ALA A 113 11.75 -5.81 13.71
CA ALA A 113 12.09 -6.93 12.85
C ALA A 113 13.36 -7.64 13.37
N LYS A 114 13.20 -8.88 13.83
CA LYS A 114 14.32 -9.70 14.35
C LYS A 114 14.59 -10.91 13.46
N LYS A 115 15.75 -10.89 12.78
CA LYS A 115 16.26 -12.02 11.98
C LYS A 115 17.11 -12.99 12.81
N VAL A 116 16.52 -13.63 13.81
CA VAL A 116 17.22 -14.59 14.68
C VAL A 116 16.46 -15.92 14.79
N GLU A 117 17.19 -17.00 15.07
CA GLU A 117 16.60 -18.33 15.24
C GLU A 117 15.90 -18.48 16.59
N ASN A 118 16.50 -17.99 17.67
CA ASN A 118 15.92 -18.10 19.00
C ASN A 118 15.35 -16.75 19.38
N ILE A 119 14.06 -16.74 19.69
CA ILE A 119 13.32 -15.54 20.05
C ILE A 119 12.73 -15.76 21.42
N GLU A 120 12.96 -14.78 22.28
CA GLU A 120 12.49 -14.77 23.65
C GLU A 120 11.69 -13.48 23.89
N TRP A 121 10.79 -13.53 24.86
CA TRP A 121 9.90 -12.42 25.18
C TRP A 121 10.65 -11.12 25.52
N ASN A 122 11.79 -11.23 26.20
CA ASN A 122 12.66 -10.10 26.55
C ASN A 122 13.07 -9.23 25.35
N GLN A 123 13.16 -9.81 24.15
CA GLN A 123 13.54 -9.09 22.93
C GLN A 123 12.44 -8.17 22.39
N VAL A 124 11.20 -8.39 22.80
CA VAL A 124 10.01 -7.61 22.39
C VAL A 124 9.67 -6.53 23.43
N LEU A 125 10.24 -6.60 24.64
CA LEU A 125 9.92 -5.67 25.72
C LEU A 125 10.17 -4.22 25.34
N HIS A 126 11.33 -3.93 24.75
CA HIS A 126 11.67 -2.56 24.35
C HIS A 126 10.74 -1.99 23.28
N LEU A 127 10.13 -2.83 22.44
CA LEU A 127 9.12 -2.38 21.47
C LEU A 127 7.85 -1.84 22.18
N PHE A 128 7.42 -2.49 23.27
CA PHE A 128 6.30 -1.99 24.09
C PHE A 128 6.68 -0.79 24.95
N GLU A 129 7.94 -0.68 25.36
CA GLU A 129 8.42 0.44 26.18
C GLU A 129 8.38 1.77 25.43
N ILE A 130 8.58 1.78 24.11
CA ILE A 130 8.54 3.02 23.30
C ILE A 130 7.20 3.75 23.49
N PRO A 131 6.04 3.19 23.09
CA PRO A 131 4.78 3.89 23.27
C PRO A 131 4.43 4.09 24.74
N TYR A 132 4.72 3.13 25.62
CA TYR A 132 4.46 3.33 27.05
C TYR A 132 5.16 4.59 27.59
N LYS A 133 6.46 4.76 27.28
CA LYS A 133 7.23 5.94 27.73
C LYS A 133 6.66 7.24 27.17
N ILE A 134 6.32 7.26 25.88
CA ILE A 134 5.75 8.45 25.22
C ILE A 134 4.49 8.90 25.96
N TRP A 135 3.49 8.03 26.10
CA TRP A 135 2.23 8.39 26.73
C TRP A 135 2.31 8.57 28.26
N ASN A 136 3.30 7.95 28.91
CA ASN A 136 3.59 8.17 30.33
C ASN A 136 4.34 9.49 30.59
N GLY A 137 4.85 10.16 29.54
CA GLY A 137 5.65 11.38 29.66
C GLY A 137 7.08 11.13 30.12
N ASP A 138 7.59 9.90 29.96
CA ASP A 138 8.97 9.56 30.28
C ASP A 138 9.91 10.06 29.18
N ALA A 139 11.08 10.58 29.57
CA ALA A 139 12.08 11.02 28.62
C ALA A 139 12.88 9.84 28.05
N PHE A 140 13.18 9.89 26.75
CA PHE A 140 14.16 9.01 26.13
C PHE A 140 15.60 9.48 26.39
N ASP A 141 16.55 8.54 26.36
CA ASP A 141 17.96 8.87 26.46
C ASP A 141 18.41 9.73 25.27
N LYS A 142 19.30 10.70 25.50
CA LYS A 142 19.81 11.61 24.45
C LYS A 142 20.57 10.89 23.33
N SER A 143 21.06 9.67 23.58
CA SER A 143 21.65 8.78 22.58
C SER A 143 20.61 8.18 21.61
N GLN A 144 19.31 8.36 21.86
CA GLN A 144 18.20 7.88 21.06
C GLN A 144 17.45 9.04 20.35
N PRO A 145 18.14 9.83 19.48
CA PRO A 145 17.56 11.05 18.90
C PRO A 145 16.33 10.79 18.02
N LEU A 146 16.23 9.62 17.40
CA LEU A 146 15.05 9.26 16.61
C LEU A 146 13.84 8.93 17.48
N LEU A 147 14.03 8.32 18.66
CA LEU A 147 12.91 8.08 19.60
C LEU A 147 12.43 9.39 20.22
N ILE A 148 13.33 10.34 20.50
CA ILE A 148 12.96 11.70 20.91
C ILE A 148 12.12 12.37 19.82
N LYS A 149 12.52 12.27 18.54
CA LYS A 149 11.71 12.78 17.43
C LYS A 149 10.36 12.09 17.28
N VAL A 150 10.26 10.79 17.58
CA VAL A 150 8.97 10.08 17.61
C VAL A 150 8.08 10.65 18.70
N GLN A 151 8.63 10.89 19.90
CA GLN A 151 7.90 11.51 21.00
C GLN A 151 7.40 12.92 20.60
N GLU A 152 8.28 13.79 20.12
CA GLU A 152 7.92 15.14 19.65
C GLU A 152 6.83 15.11 18.57
N PHE A 153 6.95 14.18 17.61
CA PHE A 153 5.97 14.00 16.54
C PHE A 153 4.59 13.59 17.08
N ILE A 154 4.55 12.64 18.02
CA ILE A 154 3.30 12.16 18.61
C ILE A 154 2.70 13.26 19.49
N ASP A 155 3.47 13.85 20.39
CA ASP A 155 3.02 14.91 21.30
C ASP A 155 2.39 16.08 20.54
N SER A 156 2.94 16.44 19.37
CA SER A 156 2.39 17.50 18.51
C SER A 156 1.02 17.15 17.91
N ILE A 157 0.78 15.87 17.60
CA ILE A 157 -0.47 15.39 16.99
C ILE A 157 -1.51 15.08 18.07
N THR A 158 -1.08 14.70 19.26
CA THR A 158 -1.93 14.30 20.38
C THR A 158 -2.05 15.39 21.45
N ASP A 159 -1.80 16.65 21.08
CA ASP A 159 -1.87 17.79 22.00
C ASP A 159 -3.29 17.94 22.59
N GLU A 160 -3.44 17.59 23.87
CA GLU A 160 -4.71 17.66 24.59
C GLU A 160 -5.21 19.09 24.78
N SER A 161 -4.34 20.09 24.66
CA SER A 161 -4.72 21.50 24.72
C SER A 161 -5.40 21.99 23.43
N ASP A 162 -5.25 21.24 22.33
CA ASP A 162 -5.90 21.54 21.06
C ASP A 162 -7.31 20.93 20.97
N GLU A 163 -8.32 21.81 20.96
CA GLU A 163 -9.74 21.43 20.92
C GLU A 163 -10.17 20.63 19.69
N ILE A 164 -9.39 20.66 18.60
CA ILE A 164 -9.67 19.91 17.38
C ILE A 164 -8.97 18.55 17.44
N LEU A 165 -7.68 18.52 17.76
CA LEU A 165 -6.88 17.29 17.75
C LEU A 165 -7.40 16.25 18.75
N LYS A 166 -7.83 16.69 19.95
CA LYS A 166 -8.37 15.79 20.98
C LYS A 166 -9.66 15.06 20.59
N LYS A 167 -10.31 15.44 19.48
CA LYS A 167 -11.56 14.80 19.01
C LYS A 167 -11.31 13.54 18.18
N PHE A 168 -10.12 13.37 17.62
CA PHE A 168 -9.83 12.24 16.74
C PHE A 168 -9.54 10.97 17.55
N THR A 169 -9.99 9.82 17.06
CA THR A 169 -9.67 8.54 17.71
C THR A 169 -8.20 8.20 17.46
N HIS A 170 -7.43 8.05 18.53
CA HIS A 170 -6.03 7.64 18.44
C HIS A 170 -5.94 6.12 18.60
N LYS A 171 -5.09 5.50 17.78
CA LYS A 171 -4.87 4.06 17.78
C LYS A 171 -3.37 3.78 17.81
N ILE A 172 -3.02 2.61 18.30
CA ILE A 172 -1.65 2.12 18.29
C ILE A 172 -1.59 0.71 17.73
N GLU A 173 -0.64 0.50 16.83
CA GLU A 173 -0.34 -0.80 16.24
C GLU A 173 1.13 -1.14 16.49
N ILE A 174 1.37 -2.25 17.18
CA ILE A 174 2.70 -2.71 17.60
C ILE A 174 2.95 -4.08 16.98
N ILE A 175 3.86 -4.18 16.00
CA ILE A 175 4.05 -5.42 15.25
C ILE A 175 5.49 -5.90 15.33
N PHE A 176 5.64 -7.14 15.79
CA PHE A 176 6.92 -7.83 15.85
C PHE A 176 7.04 -8.83 14.69
N TYR A 177 8.06 -8.65 13.86
CA TYR A 177 8.35 -9.50 12.72
C TYR A 177 9.56 -10.40 12.98
N THR A 178 9.46 -11.63 12.49
CA THR A 178 10.55 -12.58 12.53
C THR A 178 10.53 -13.57 11.36
N ILE A 179 11.51 -14.47 11.33
CA ILE A 179 11.71 -15.50 10.30
C ILE A 179 11.09 -16.86 10.64
N LYS A 180 10.23 -16.93 11.67
CA LYS A 180 9.52 -18.16 12.07
C LYS A 180 8.39 -18.51 11.11
N ASP A 181 8.09 -19.80 10.95
CA ASP A 181 6.89 -20.26 10.24
C ASP A 181 5.63 -20.01 11.05
N ALA A 182 4.47 -20.17 10.40
CA ALA A 182 3.15 -20.05 11.03
C ALA A 182 3.03 -20.88 12.32
N GLU A 183 3.48 -22.14 12.34
CA GLU A 183 3.39 -23.01 13.52
C GLU A 183 4.19 -22.45 14.70
N ASN A 184 5.43 -22.01 14.47
CA ASN A 184 6.24 -21.40 15.51
C ASN A 184 5.70 -20.02 15.93
N ILE A 185 5.11 -19.25 15.02
CA ILE A 185 4.45 -17.98 15.36
C ILE A 185 3.25 -18.22 16.28
N ASP A 186 2.39 -19.20 15.97
CA ASP A 186 1.24 -19.54 16.81
C ASP A 186 1.68 -19.99 18.20
N LYS A 187 2.78 -20.76 18.27
CA LYS A 187 3.40 -21.13 19.54
C LYS A 187 3.87 -19.90 20.32
N LEU A 188 4.59 -18.97 19.68
CA LEU A 188 5.05 -17.73 20.34
C LEU A 188 3.89 -16.89 20.86
N LYS A 189 2.82 -16.73 20.06
CA LYS A 189 1.61 -16.00 20.48
C LYS A 189 0.99 -16.61 21.73
N LYS A 190 0.90 -17.95 21.78
CA LYS A 190 0.38 -18.68 22.94
C LYS A 190 1.30 -18.55 24.16
N ASP A 191 2.60 -18.75 23.97
CA ASP A 191 3.59 -18.70 25.06
C ASP A 191 3.69 -17.30 25.67
N TRP A 192 3.44 -16.24 24.88
CA TRP A 192 3.55 -14.85 25.32
C TRP A 192 2.21 -14.20 25.69
N GLU A 193 1.08 -14.90 25.56
CA GLU A 193 -0.26 -14.34 25.72
C GLU A 193 -0.43 -13.54 27.01
N THR A 194 -0.01 -14.10 28.15
CA THR A 194 -0.12 -13.42 29.45
C THR A 194 0.73 -12.15 29.51
N ASN A 195 1.95 -12.19 28.96
CA ASN A 195 2.85 -11.04 28.97
C ASN A 195 2.35 -9.92 28.03
N ILE A 196 1.85 -10.31 26.85
CA ILE A 196 1.22 -9.40 25.89
C ILE A 196 0.01 -8.71 26.53
N ASN A 197 -0.88 -9.47 27.16
CA ASN A 197 -2.06 -8.94 27.84
C ASN A 197 -1.67 -7.97 28.97
N GLY A 198 -0.61 -8.28 29.72
CA GLY A 198 -0.06 -7.37 30.73
C GLY A 198 0.42 -6.04 30.14
N LYS A 199 1.19 -6.09 29.04
CA LYS A 199 1.69 -4.88 28.36
C LYS A 199 0.59 -4.06 27.68
N ILE A 200 -0.36 -4.71 27.01
CA ILE A 200 -1.56 -4.05 26.46
C ILE A 200 -2.37 -3.40 27.59
N GLY A 201 -2.51 -4.09 28.73
CA GLY A 201 -3.20 -3.57 29.91
C GLY A 201 -2.62 -2.25 30.43
N GLN A 202 -1.31 -2.03 30.31
CA GLN A 202 -0.66 -0.77 30.67
C GLN A 202 -1.07 0.39 29.73
N LEU A 203 -1.24 0.10 28.44
CA LEU A 203 -1.62 1.10 27.44
C LEU A 203 -3.11 1.46 27.48
N LYS A 204 -3.96 0.64 28.12
CA LYS A 204 -5.40 0.90 28.30
C LYS A 204 -5.70 2.18 29.09
N ARG A 205 -4.71 2.78 29.74
CA ARG A 205 -4.83 4.09 30.38
C ARG A 205 -5.11 5.22 29.39
N TRP A 206 -4.61 5.10 28.15
CA TRP A 206 -4.69 6.14 27.12
C TRP A 206 -5.49 5.74 25.89
N PHE A 207 -5.73 4.44 25.68
CA PHE A 207 -6.42 3.92 24.52
C PHE A 207 -7.51 2.92 24.90
N ASP A 208 -8.65 2.99 24.21
CA ASP A 208 -9.65 1.93 24.29
C ASP A 208 -9.07 0.58 23.83
N GLN A 209 -9.59 -0.52 24.35
CA GLN A 209 -9.10 -1.86 24.03
C GLN A 209 -9.12 -2.17 22.52
N GLY A 210 -10.12 -1.67 21.78
CA GLY A 210 -10.22 -1.86 20.33
C GLY A 210 -9.23 -1.01 19.52
N ASN A 211 -8.53 -0.07 20.16
CA ASN A 211 -7.58 0.85 19.55
C ASN A 211 -6.12 0.44 19.78
N ILE A 212 -5.87 -0.67 20.48
CA ILE A 212 -4.52 -1.23 20.71
C ILE A 212 -4.44 -2.56 19.96
N VAL A 213 -3.54 -2.62 18.98
CA VAL A 213 -3.25 -3.85 18.23
C VAL A 213 -1.81 -4.26 18.51
N PHE A 214 -1.63 -5.52 18.90
CA PHE A 214 -0.32 -6.17 18.91
C PHE A 214 -0.39 -7.45 18.10
N ASP A 215 0.64 -7.69 17.28
CA ASP A 215 0.76 -8.95 16.54
C ASP A 215 2.22 -9.40 16.36
N VAL A 216 2.40 -10.71 16.20
CA VAL A 216 3.66 -11.35 15.85
C VAL A 216 3.51 -12.01 14.49
N ARG A 217 4.35 -11.62 13.53
CA ARG A 217 4.28 -12.09 12.15
C ARG A 217 5.57 -12.78 11.71
N GLY A 218 5.39 -13.88 10.99
CA GLY A 218 6.48 -14.73 10.53
C GLY A 218 6.79 -14.59 9.05
N TYR A 219 7.71 -15.44 8.57
CA TYR A 219 8.10 -15.41 7.16
C TYR A 219 6.95 -15.82 6.24
N ASP A 220 6.02 -16.69 6.66
CA ASP A 220 4.90 -17.12 5.81
C ASP A 220 4.01 -15.94 5.42
N PHE A 221 3.76 -15.02 6.36
CA PHE A 221 3.08 -13.75 6.09
C PHE A 221 3.89 -12.88 5.12
N LEU A 222 5.18 -12.66 5.40
CA LEU A 222 6.03 -11.82 4.55
C LEU A 222 6.13 -12.35 3.12
N ASN A 223 6.28 -13.67 2.98
CA ASN A 223 6.36 -14.33 1.69
C ASN A 223 5.02 -14.29 0.96
N SER A 224 3.88 -14.44 1.65
CA SER A 224 2.57 -14.34 1.00
C SER A 224 2.33 -12.94 0.43
N VAL A 225 2.76 -11.89 1.13
CA VAL A 225 2.73 -10.50 0.62
C VAL A 225 3.69 -10.35 -0.56
N TYR A 226 4.96 -10.75 -0.41
CA TYR A 226 5.97 -10.57 -1.47
C TYR A 226 5.65 -11.33 -2.76
N GLN A 227 5.19 -12.58 -2.66
CA GLN A 227 4.77 -13.35 -3.84
C GLN A 227 3.61 -12.67 -4.55
N LYS A 228 2.65 -12.12 -3.80
CA LYS A 228 1.48 -11.43 -4.36
C LYS A 228 1.85 -10.16 -5.11
N VAL A 229 2.75 -9.35 -4.53
CA VAL A 229 3.32 -8.17 -5.20
C VAL A 229 3.96 -8.54 -6.54
N ASN A 230 4.52 -9.74 -6.67
CA ASN A 230 5.27 -10.16 -7.85
C ASN A 230 4.58 -11.21 -8.72
N SER A 231 3.35 -11.62 -8.39
CA SER A 231 2.71 -12.80 -9.01
C SER A 231 2.29 -12.53 -10.45
N ASN A 232 1.92 -11.31 -10.83
CA ASN A 232 1.26 -10.99 -12.11
C ASN A 232 0.05 -11.91 -12.43
N GLU A 233 -0.53 -12.60 -11.43
CA GLU A 233 -1.61 -13.58 -11.61
C GLU A 233 -2.99 -12.95 -11.39
N TYR A 234 -3.30 -11.91 -12.16
CA TYR A 234 -4.62 -11.26 -12.10
C TYR A 234 -5.62 -12.04 -12.92
N GLU A 235 -6.47 -12.80 -12.23
CA GLU A 235 -7.59 -13.51 -12.85
C GLU A 235 -8.91 -12.91 -12.38
N LEU A 236 -9.64 -12.31 -13.33
CA LEU A 236 -10.99 -11.82 -13.09
C LEU A 236 -11.97 -12.92 -13.49
N ASN A 237 -12.72 -13.39 -12.50
CA ASN A 237 -13.84 -14.31 -12.71
C ASN A 237 -15.14 -13.50 -12.75
N VAL A 238 -15.85 -13.54 -13.87
CA VAL A 238 -17.10 -12.78 -14.07
C VAL A 238 -18.26 -13.70 -14.40
N SER A 239 -19.39 -13.50 -13.74
CA SER A 239 -20.61 -14.24 -14.09
C SER A 239 -21.06 -14.00 -15.54
N LYS A 240 -21.28 -15.09 -16.28
CA LYS A 240 -21.83 -15.05 -17.64
C LYS A 240 -23.22 -14.41 -17.71
N ASN A 241 -23.98 -14.44 -16.61
CA ASN A 241 -25.31 -13.82 -16.55
C ASN A 241 -25.27 -12.28 -16.57
N ASN A 242 -24.15 -11.69 -16.16
CA ASN A 242 -23.98 -10.24 -16.03
C ASN A 242 -23.29 -9.62 -17.27
N ILE A 243 -22.89 -10.46 -18.22
CA ILE A 243 -22.05 -10.10 -19.36
C ILE A 243 -22.71 -10.54 -20.65
N LYS A 244 -22.67 -9.65 -21.64
CA LYS A 244 -23.00 -9.94 -23.02
C LYS A 244 -21.73 -10.00 -23.85
N GLU A 245 -21.60 -11.08 -24.60
CA GLU A 245 -20.55 -11.29 -25.59
C GLU A 245 -20.94 -10.65 -26.93
N ILE A 246 -19.99 -9.94 -27.55
CA ILE A 246 -20.16 -9.29 -28.86
C ILE A 246 -18.99 -9.75 -29.75
N GLY A 247 -19.25 -10.70 -30.64
CA GLY A 247 -18.16 -11.36 -31.37
C GLY A 247 -17.29 -12.18 -30.41
N ASP A 248 -16.10 -12.56 -30.85
CA ASP A 248 -15.26 -13.49 -30.08
C ASP A 248 -14.40 -12.81 -29.01
N ASP A 249 -14.09 -11.52 -29.21
CA ASP A 249 -13.03 -10.80 -28.48
C ASP A 249 -13.55 -9.66 -27.57
N TYR A 250 -14.86 -9.47 -27.47
CA TYR A 250 -15.43 -8.34 -26.73
C TYR A 250 -16.56 -8.75 -25.80
N LEU A 251 -16.43 -8.40 -24.52
CA LEU A 251 -17.45 -8.56 -23.50
C LEU A 251 -17.89 -7.20 -22.94
N ILE A 252 -19.19 -7.05 -22.70
CA ILE A 252 -19.76 -5.85 -22.09
C ILE A 252 -20.87 -6.20 -21.12
N GLY A 253 -20.93 -5.50 -19.99
CA GLY A 253 -21.96 -5.70 -18.99
C GLY A 253 -21.57 -5.04 -17.68
N TYR A 254 -21.71 -5.76 -16.57
CA TYR A 254 -21.21 -5.31 -15.28
C TYR A 254 -20.51 -6.44 -14.51
N ILE A 255 -19.61 -6.02 -13.62
CA ILE A 255 -19.09 -6.86 -12.53
C ILE A 255 -19.57 -6.31 -11.20
N THR A 256 -19.58 -7.15 -10.18
CA THR A 256 -19.80 -6.73 -8.78
C THR A 256 -18.51 -6.14 -8.21
N ALA A 257 -18.63 -5.28 -7.19
CA ALA A 257 -17.46 -4.82 -6.44
C ALA A 257 -16.72 -5.99 -5.79
N LYS A 258 -17.42 -7.05 -5.39
CA LYS A 258 -16.79 -8.29 -4.93
C LYS A 258 -15.89 -8.94 -5.98
N GLU A 259 -16.39 -9.17 -7.20
CA GLU A 259 -15.59 -9.76 -8.30
C GLU A 259 -14.37 -8.89 -8.62
N LEU A 260 -14.53 -7.57 -8.65
CA LEU A 260 -13.41 -6.64 -8.81
C LEU A 260 -12.38 -6.80 -7.69
N LEU A 261 -12.83 -6.72 -6.44
CA LEU A 261 -11.94 -6.78 -5.27
C LEU A 261 -11.26 -8.14 -5.16
N ASP A 262 -11.92 -9.24 -5.47
CA ASP A 262 -11.29 -10.57 -5.46
C ASP A 262 -10.19 -10.69 -6.52
N CYS A 263 -10.33 -9.98 -7.65
CA CYS A 263 -9.30 -9.90 -8.69
C CYS A 263 -8.15 -8.95 -8.31
N ILE A 264 -8.43 -7.73 -7.83
CA ILE A 264 -7.42 -6.68 -7.68
C ILE A 264 -6.89 -6.56 -6.26
N ALA A 265 -7.66 -6.97 -5.25
CA ALA A 265 -7.35 -6.86 -3.84
C ALA A 265 -7.91 -8.06 -3.06
N PRO A 266 -7.44 -9.28 -3.34
CA PRO A 266 -7.97 -10.46 -2.70
C PRO A 266 -7.71 -10.43 -1.20
N ILE A 267 -8.52 -11.18 -0.46
CA ILE A 267 -8.31 -11.40 0.96
C ILE A 267 -7.06 -12.26 1.12
N ILE A 268 -6.11 -11.82 1.96
CA ILE A 268 -4.82 -12.51 2.09
C ILE A 268 -4.60 -13.09 3.49
N ALA A 269 -4.82 -12.30 4.52
CA ALA A 269 -4.65 -12.66 5.92
C ALA A 269 -5.51 -11.73 6.77
N GLU A 270 -5.99 -12.21 7.92
CA GLU A 270 -6.83 -11.41 8.84
C GLU A 270 -8.08 -10.82 8.16
N GLU A 271 -8.62 -11.50 7.15
CA GLU A 271 -9.75 -11.03 6.34
C GLU A 271 -9.50 -9.67 5.62
N LYS A 272 -8.26 -9.18 5.62
CA LYS A 272 -7.87 -7.94 4.96
C LYS A 272 -7.59 -8.16 3.48
N ARG A 273 -8.10 -7.23 2.67
CA ARG A 273 -7.82 -7.11 1.24
C ARG A 273 -6.53 -6.33 1.03
N THR A 274 -5.65 -6.83 0.16
CA THR A 274 -4.41 -6.13 -0.21
C THR A 274 -4.38 -5.92 -1.70
N LEU A 275 -4.43 -4.65 -2.12
CA LEU A 275 -4.45 -4.27 -3.53
C LEU A 275 -3.14 -4.62 -4.22
N TYR A 276 -3.24 -5.33 -5.34
CA TYR A 276 -2.14 -5.66 -6.20
C TYR A 276 -1.55 -4.42 -6.86
N THR A 277 -0.24 -4.28 -6.72
CA THR A 277 0.52 -3.11 -7.19
C THR A 277 0.52 -2.98 -8.71
N ASP A 278 0.45 -4.10 -9.44
CA ASP A 278 0.74 -4.09 -10.87
C ASP A 278 -0.48 -4.05 -11.79
N VAL A 279 -1.69 -4.19 -11.23
CA VAL A 279 -2.96 -4.16 -11.99
C VAL A 279 -3.16 -2.85 -12.75
N PHE A 280 -2.54 -1.76 -12.27
CA PHE A 280 -2.61 -0.43 -12.89
C PHE A 280 -1.34 -0.02 -13.62
N LYS A 281 -0.34 -0.90 -13.81
CA LYS A 281 0.96 -0.55 -14.42
C LYS A 281 0.84 0.14 -15.78
N ASN A 282 -0.20 -0.20 -16.53
CA ASN A 282 -0.45 0.34 -17.86
C ASN A 282 -1.58 1.38 -17.91
N ASN A 283 -2.10 1.80 -16.76
CA ASN A 283 -3.10 2.86 -16.69
C ASN A 283 -2.41 4.23 -16.77
N ILE A 284 -2.78 5.04 -17.77
CA ILE A 284 -2.20 6.38 -17.98
C ILE A 284 -2.61 7.34 -16.85
N ARG A 285 -3.73 7.08 -16.17
CA ARG A 285 -4.27 7.90 -15.08
C ARG A 285 -4.10 7.18 -13.74
N LEU A 286 -2.90 7.25 -13.18
CA LEU A 286 -2.61 6.72 -11.84
C LEU A 286 -3.53 7.34 -10.78
N TYR A 287 -3.77 6.62 -9.69
CA TYR A 287 -4.63 7.08 -8.60
C TYR A 287 -4.09 8.40 -8.04
N LEU A 288 -4.90 9.46 -8.05
CA LEU A 288 -4.46 10.81 -7.67
C LEU A 288 -4.65 11.10 -6.16
N GLY A 289 -4.89 10.06 -5.36
CA GLY A 289 -5.24 10.18 -3.94
C GLY A 289 -6.71 10.54 -3.71
N ASN A 290 -7.17 10.43 -2.46
CA ASN A 290 -8.59 10.60 -2.11
C ASN A 290 -9.08 12.07 -2.23
N GLU A 291 -8.18 13.02 -2.49
CA GLU A 291 -8.45 14.46 -2.39
C GLU A 291 -9.13 15.06 -3.64
N THR A 292 -9.21 14.31 -4.75
CA THR A 292 -9.88 14.82 -5.95
C THR A 292 -11.40 14.89 -5.75
N SER A 293 -12.05 15.90 -6.34
CA SER A 293 -13.52 16.01 -6.31
C SER A 293 -14.20 14.79 -6.92
N VAL A 294 -13.56 14.16 -7.91
CA VAL A 294 -14.01 12.92 -8.55
C VAL A 294 -14.03 11.77 -7.55
N ASN A 295 -12.92 11.52 -6.84
CA ASN A 295 -12.82 10.40 -5.91
C ASN A 295 -13.80 10.55 -4.75
N ARG A 296 -13.94 11.77 -4.21
CA ARG A 296 -14.95 12.05 -3.18
C ARG A 296 -16.38 11.80 -3.66
N GLY A 297 -16.70 12.12 -4.92
CA GLY A 297 -18.01 11.80 -5.51
C GLY A 297 -18.26 10.30 -5.62
N ILE A 298 -17.24 9.54 -6.03
CA ILE A 298 -17.32 8.06 -6.13
C ILE A 298 -17.52 7.46 -4.73
N GLU A 299 -16.69 7.85 -3.75
CA GLU A 299 -16.79 7.37 -2.38
C GLU A 299 -18.13 7.73 -1.72
N LYS A 300 -18.63 8.94 -1.97
CA LYS A 300 -19.95 9.37 -1.49
C LYS A 300 -21.06 8.48 -2.05
N THR A 301 -21.01 8.19 -3.36
CA THR A 301 -21.99 7.26 -3.96
C THR A 301 -21.90 5.87 -3.33
N LEU A 302 -20.70 5.35 -3.06
CA LEU A 302 -20.53 4.05 -2.40
C LEU A 302 -21.13 4.03 -0.98
N LYS A 303 -21.00 5.12 -0.23
CA LYS A 303 -21.46 5.22 1.17
C LYS A 303 -22.97 5.49 1.28
N GLU A 304 -23.52 6.35 0.41
CA GLU A 304 -24.90 6.85 0.53
C GLU A 304 -25.89 6.18 -0.44
N GLU A 305 -25.46 5.85 -1.66
CA GLU A 305 -26.33 5.40 -2.76
C GLU A 305 -25.72 4.22 -3.53
N SER A 306 -25.14 3.24 -2.82
CA SER A 306 -24.40 2.10 -3.38
C SER A 306 -25.17 1.34 -4.47
N HIS A 307 -26.48 1.16 -4.31
CA HIS A 307 -27.37 0.52 -5.27
C HIS A 307 -27.47 1.25 -6.62
N LYS A 308 -27.18 2.56 -6.66
CA LYS A 308 -27.13 3.40 -7.88
C LYS A 308 -25.72 3.64 -8.38
N PHE A 309 -24.71 2.91 -7.90
CA PHE A 309 -23.31 3.18 -8.25
C PHE A 309 -23.08 3.25 -9.76
N HIS A 310 -23.61 2.27 -10.50
CA HIS A 310 -23.59 2.19 -11.96
C HIS A 310 -24.33 3.33 -12.71
N TYR A 311 -25.19 4.11 -12.04
CA TYR A 311 -25.87 5.26 -12.65
C TYR A 311 -24.99 6.50 -12.67
N TYR A 312 -24.19 6.69 -11.62
CA TYR A 312 -23.48 7.95 -11.38
C TYR A 312 -21.98 7.87 -11.66
N ASN A 313 -21.41 6.67 -11.69
CA ASN A 313 -19.96 6.48 -11.77
C ASN A 313 -19.54 5.75 -13.04
N ASN A 314 -18.39 6.15 -13.57
CA ASN A 314 -17.76 5.46 -14.68
C ASN A 314 -17.29 4.07 -14.26
N GLY A 315 -17.49 3.12 -15.17
CA GLY A 315 -17.06 1.74 -15.02
C GLY A 315 -15.58 1.51 -15.28
N LEU A 316 -15.25 0.28 -15.70
CA LEU A 316 -13.90 -0.14 -16.03
C LEU A 316 -13.79 -0.52 -17.51
N THR A 317 -12.63 -0.22 -18.10
CA THR A 317 -12.21 -0.84 -19.36
C THR A 317 -11.01 -1.73 -19.08
N ILE A 318 -11.15 -3.01 -19.40
CA ILE A 318 -10.15 -4.06 -19.16
C ILE A 318 -9.68 -4.58 -20.50
N THR A 319 -8.37 -4.69 -20.68
CA THR A 319 -7.77 -5.45 -21.77
C THR A 319 -7.17 -6.75 -21.24
N THR A 320 -7.19 -7.78 -22.07
CA THR A 320 -6.69 -9.11 -21.70
C THR A 320 -6.11 -9.85 -22.90
N LEU A 321 -5.28 -10.85 -22.65
CA LEU A 321 -4.78 -11.76 -23.70
C LEU A 321 -5.74 -12.93 -23.92
N SER A 322 -6.48 -13.35 -22.89
CA SER A 322 -7.31 -14.55 -22.97
C SER A 322 -8.57 -14.44 -22.14
N ILE A 323 -9.68 -14.90 -22.74
CA ILE A 323 -10.97 -15.14 -22.08
C ILE A 323 -11.24 -16.64 -22.16
N ASN A 324 -11.07 -17.35 -21.04
CA ASN A 324 -11.47 -18.75 -20.92
C ASN A 324 -13.00 -18.84 -20.72
N LYS A 325 -13.65 -19.63 -21.58
CA LYS A 325 -15.11 -19.81 -21.63
C LYS A 325 -15.56 -21.21 -21.17
N ASP A 326 -14.64 -22.08 -20.75
CA ASP A 326 -14.89 -23.50 -20.45
C ASP A 326 -15.81 -23.70 -19.26
N ASN A 327 -15.77 -22.78 -18.29
CA ASN A 327 -16.67 -22.81 -17.14
C ASN A 327 -18.10 -22.42 -17.55
N SER A 328 -19.09 -23.21 -17.16
CA SER A 328 -20.49 -22.98 -17.55
C SER A 328 -21.12 -21.73 -16.92
N LYS A 329 -20.58 -21.23 -15.80
CA LYS A 329 -21.14 -20.11 -15.04
C LYS A 329 -20.38 -18.80 -15.22
N ASN A 330 -19.06 -18.88 -15.41
CA ASN A 330 -18.19 -17.71 -15.39
C ASN A 330 -17.27 -17.64 -16.62
N TYR A 331 -16.91 -16.43 -17.01
CA TYR A 331 -15.70 -16.17 -17.82
C TYR A 331 -14.51 -16.04 -16.88
N SER A 332 -13.38 -16.64 -17.23
CA SER A 332 -12.09 -16.43 -16.55
C SER A 332 -11.18 -15.61 -17.48
N ILE A 333 -10.72 -14.47 -16.99
CA ILE A 333 -10.02 -13.44 -17.78
C ILE A 333 -8.62 -13.26 -17.23
N LYS A 334 -7.59 -13.47 -18.07
CA LYS A 334 -6.19 -13.39 -17.65
C LYS A 334 -5.23 -13.04 -18.81
N PRO A 335 -4.24 -12.16 -18.59
CA PRO A 335 -4.10 -11.26 -17.44
C PRO A 335 -5.11 -10.11 -17.50
N VAL A 336 -5.38 -9.49 -16.36
CA VAL A 336 -6.27 -8.31 -16.25
C VAL A 336 -5.44 -7.04 -16.31
N ASN A 337 -5.68 -6.21 -17.33
CA ASN A 337 -5.08 -4.88 -17.46
C ASN A 337 -6.17 -3.80 -17.43
N ILE A 338 -6.24 -3.03 -16.36
CA ILE A 338 -7.25 -1.95 -16.23
C ILE A 338 -6.71 -0.69 -16.94
N VAL A 339 -7.17 -0.45 -18.17
CA VAL A 339 -6.73 0.70 -18.99
C VAL A 339 -7.58 1.96 -18.75
N ASN A 340 -8.76 1.82 -18.14
CA ASN A 340 -9.60 2.92 -17.66
C ASN A 340 -10.36 2.51 -16.39
N GLY A 341 -10.61 3.48 -15.49
CA GLY A 341 -11.33 3.25 -14.24
C GLY A 341 -10.43 3.08 -13.00
N CYS A 342 -9.17 3.52 -13.07
CA CYS A 342 -8.24 3.49 -11.93
C CYS A 342 -8.80 4.18 -10.68
N GLN A 343 -9.42 5.36 -10.83
CA GLN A 343 -10.06 6.08 -9.72
C GLN A 343 -11.26 5.29 -9.13
N THR A 344 -12.10 4.73 -9.99
CA THR A 344 -13.24 3.88 -9.60
C THR A 344 -12.77 2.67 -8.79
N ALA A 345 -11.81 1.91 -9.31
CA ALA A 345 -11.28 0.71 -8.67
C ALA A 345 -10.63 1.00 -7.32
N ASN A 346 -9.80 2.05 -7.23
CA ASN A 346 -9.15 2.44 -5.97
C ASN A 346 -10.16 2.99 -4.95
N SER A 347 -11.16 3.78 -5.37
CA SER A 347 -12.20 4.29 -4.46
C SER A 347 -13.03 3.14 -3.87
N ILE A 348 -13.37 2.13 -4.68
CA ILE A 348 -14.05 0.92 -4.21
C ILE A 348 -13.19 0.17 -3.19
N TYR A 349 -11.90 -0.03 -3.48
CA TYR A 349 -10.96 -0.65 -2.55
C TYR A 349 -10.84 0.12 -1.23
N ASN A 350 -10.72 1.45 -1.28
CA ASN A 350 -10.58 2.30 -0.10
C ASN A 350 -11.84 2.28 0.80
N VAL A 351 -13.02 2.37 0.19
CA VAL A 351 -14.29 2.34 0.96
C VAL A 351 -14.54 0.95 1.52
N ALA A 352 -14.32 -0.12 0.75
CA ALA A 352 -14.47 -1.48 1.24
C ALA A 352 -13.50 -1.80 2.39
N SER A 353 -12.25 -1.33 2.30
CA SER A 353 -11.24 -1.52 3.35
C SER A 353 -11.54 -0.75 4.64
N SER A 354 -12.23 0.40 4.54
CA SER A 354 -12.60 1.23 5.69
C SER A 354 -14.01 0.95 6.24
N THR A 355 -14.86 0.29 5.45
CA THR A 355 -16.27 0.02 5.77
C THR A 355 -16.60 -1.45 5.54
N PRO A 356 -16.36 -2.34 6.54
CA PRO A 356 -16.59 -3.78 6.39
C PRO A 356 -18.05 -4.17 6.08
N SER A 357 -19.01 -3.29 6.40
CA SER A 357 -20.44 -3.50 6.15
C SER A 357 -20.91 -3.09 4.75
N LEU A 358 -20.00 -2.66 3.86
CA LEU A 358 -20.34 -2.27 2.49
C LEU A 358 -20.88 -3.50 1.71
N PRO A 359 -22.06 -3.43 1.07
CA PRO A 359 -22.65 -4.56 0.34
C PRO A 359 -21.97 -4.76 -1.03
N ILE A 360 -20.73 -5.25 -1.02
CA ILE A 360 -19.87 -5.36 -2.21
C ILE A 360 -20.43 -6.30 -3.29
N GLU A 361 -21.31 -7.22 -2.92
CA GLU A 361 -22.01 -8.13 -3.82
C GLU A 361 -23.08 -7.40 -4.67
N ASP A 362 -23.69 -6.36 -4.12
CA ASP A 362 -24.81 -5.64 -4.76
C ASP A 362 -24.35 -4.44 -5.59
N ILE A 363 -23.13 -3.97 -5.37
CA ILE A 363 -22.56 -2.83 -6.09
C ILE A 363 -22.16 -3.27 -7.49
N LYS A 364 -22.90 -2.79 -8.49
CA LYS A 364 -22.66 -3.07 -9.91
C LYS A 364 -21.74 -2.03 -10.52
N ILE A 365 -20.74 -2.48 -11.26
CA ILE A 365 -19.74 -1.65 -11.93
C ILE A 365 -19.80 -1.97 -13.42
N PRO A 366 -20.16 -1.01 -14.28
CA PRO A 366 -20.14 -1.22 -15.72
C PRO A 366 -18.75 -1.65 -16.19
N VAL A 367 -18.66 -2.61 -17.10
CA VAL A 367 -17.37 -3.10 -17.61
C VAL A 367 -17.40 -3.28 -19.13
N ARG A 368 -16.26 -3.00 -19.76
CA ARG A 368 -15.91 -3.43 -21.11
C ARG A 368 -14.63 -4.23 -21.03
N ILE A 369 -14.61 -5.43 -21.60
CA ILE A 369 -13.46 -6.33 -21.57
C ILE A 369 -13.11 -6.68 -23.01
N ILE A 370 -11.87 -6.40 -23.39
CA ILE A 370 -11.39 -6.50 -24.76
C ILE A 370 -10.22 -7.49 -24.77
N GLN A 371 -10.40 -8.61 -25.47
CA GLN A 371 -9.32 -9.55 -25.76
C GLN A 371 -8.51 -9.00 -26.94
N THR A 372 -7.21 -8.86 -26.79
CA THR A 372 -6.31 -8.48 -27.88
C THR A 372 -4.90 -9.00 -27.61
N GLU A 373 -4.26 -9.51 -28.65
CA GLU A 373 -2.85 -9.92 -28.64
C GLU A 373 -1.94 -8.87 -29.31
N SER A 374 -2.53 -7.81 -29.88
CA SER A 374 -1.83 -6.74 -30.61
C SER A 374 -1.40 -5.63 -29.64
N GLU A 375 -0.08 -5.43 -29.48
CA GLU A 375 0.46 -4.30 -28.70
C GLU A 375 0.01 -2.94 -29.26
N GLU A 376 -0.19 -2.84 -30.57
CA GLU A 376 -0.68 -1.63 -31.22
C GLU A 376 -2.14 -1.34 -30.83
N ASP A 377 -3.00 -2.36 -30.84
CA ASP A 377 -4.39 -2.22 -30.38
C ASP A 377 -4.47 -1.95 -28.89
N TYR A 378 -3.62 -2.59 -28.10
CA TYR A 378 -3.49 -2.30 -26.67
C TYR A 378 -3.17 -0.82 -26.42
N ASN A 379 -2.16 -0.28 -27.11
CA ASN A 379 -1.76 1.12 -26.99
C ASN A 379 -2.86 2.05 -27.50
N ASN A 380 -3.50 1.74 -28.63
CA ASN A 380 -4.58 2.53 -29.20
C ASN A 380 -5.82 2.56 -28.30
N ILE A 381 -6.22 1.42 -27.72
CA ILE A 381 -7.33 1.34 -26.76
C ILE A 381 -7.00 2.18 -25.53
N THR A 382 -5.78 2.04 -25.01
CA THR A 382 -5.32 2.77 -23.82
C THR A 382 -5.33 4.29 -24.08
N ILE A 383 -4.77 4.76 -25.19
CA ILE A 383 -4.76 6.18 -25.57
C ILE A 383 -6.19 6.70 -25.81
N ARG A 384 -7.00 6.01 -26.63
CA ARG A 384 -8.32 6.50 -27.06
C ARG A 384 -9.35 6.48 -25.95
N THR A 385 -9.34 5.45 -25.10
CA THR A 385 -10.25 5.36 -23.94
C THR A 385 -9.94 6.46 -22.93
N ASN A 386 -8.67 6.84 -22.79
CA ASN A 386 -8.25 7.94 -21.92
C ASN A 386 -8.54 9.33 -22.53
N ASN A 387 -8.48 9.48 -23.87
CA ASN A 387 -8.81 10.74 -24.56
C ASN A 387 -10.28 11.16 -24.45
N GLN A 388 -11.22 10.23 -24.25
CA GLN A 388 -12.65 10.56 -24.16
C GLN A 388 -13.05 11.30 -22.87
N ASN A 389 -12.19 11.34 -21.84
CA ASN A 389 -12.48 11.95 -20.53
C ASN A 389 -11.66 13.21 -20.22
N GLY A 390 -11.10 13.90 -21.23
CA GLY A 390 -10.35 15.14 -21.03
C GLY A 390 -9.09 14.92 -20.19
N VAL A 391 -8.14 14.17 -20.76
CA VAL A 391 -6.78 14.03 -20.19
C VAL A 391 -5.94 15.22 -20.65
N ASP A 392 -5.14 15.78 -19.75
CA ASP A 392 -4.22 16.86 -20.09
C ASP A 392 -3.18 16.33 -21.10
N ILE A 393 -2.89 17.10 -22.15
CA ILE A 393 -2.01 16.68 -23.26
C ILE A 393 -0.63 16.24 -22.74
N GLN A 394 -0.20 16.78 -21.60
CA GLN A 394 1.05 16.41 -20.94
C GLN A 394 1.07 14.93 -20.47
N ASP A 395 -0.07 14.40 -20.00
CA ASP A 395 -0.20 13.00 -19.55
C ASP A 395 -0.30 12.02 -20.74
N LEU A 396 -0.62 12.51 -21.93
CA LEU A 396 -0.58 11.72 -23.17
C LEU A 396 0.80 11.69 -23.80
N ILE A 397 1.60 12.73 -23.58
CA ILE A 397 2.97 12.80 -24.10
C ILE A 397 3.89 11.86 -23.34
N SER A 398 3.71 11.70 -22.01
CA SER A 398 4.52 10.84 -21.11
C SER A 398 4.62 9.37 -21.52
N ILE A 399 3.61 8.86 -22.22
CA ILE A 399 3.50 7.46 -22.62
C ILE A 399 3.95 7.19 -24.06
N THR A 400 4.34 8.23 -24.79
CA THR A 400 4.83 8.06 -26.15
C THR A 400 6.13 7.26 -26.14
N GLU A 401 6.35 6.47 -27.19
CA GLU A 401 7.56 5.66 -27.35
C GLU A 401 8.84 6.49 -27.23
N ILE A 402 8.78 7.76 -27.68
CA ILE A 402 9.81 8.77 -27.49
C ILE A 402 10.20 8.99 -26.02
N GLN A 403 9.26 8.95 -25.07
CA GLN A 403 9.57 9.15 -23.65
C GLN A 403 10.31 7.95 -23.06
N LYS A 404 9.90 6.73 -23.44
CA LYS A 404 10.60 5.49 -23.07
C LYS A 404 12.00 5.45 -23.68
N GLU A 405 12.13 5.87 -24.94
CA GLU A 405 13.44 6.00 -25.59
C GLU A 405 14.34 7.03 -24.90
N LEU A 406 13.79 8.19 -24.50
CA LEU A 406 14.53 9.20 -23.76
C LEU A 406 14.95 8.68 -22.39
N GLU A 407 14.07 7.99 -21.67
CA GLU A 407 14.38 7.35 -20.39
C GLU A 407 15.52 6.34 -20.52
N ASN A 408 15.46 5.46 -21.52
CA ASN A 408 16.51 4.48 -21.81
C ASN A 408 17.84 5.13 -22.25
N LYS A 409 17.77 6.18 -23.10
CA LYS A 409 18.97 6.89 -23.58
C LYS A 409 19.64 7.67 -22.44
N PHE A 410 18.88 8.40 -21.63
CA PHE A 410 19.45 9.13 -20.50
C PHE A 410 19.94 8.20 -19.40
N GLY A 411 19.22 7.12 -19.09
CA GLY A 411 19.64 6.12 -18.10
C GLY A 411 20.92 5.36 -18.48
N SER A 412 21.21 5.23 -19.78
CA SER A 412 22.46 4.63 -20.29
C SER A 412 23.60 5.65 -20.47
N LEU A 413 23.31 6.96 -20.46
CA LEU A 413 24.32 8.01 -20.55
C LEU A 413 25.10 8.16 -19.24
N THR A 414 26.41 7.97 -19.33
CA THR A 414 27.35 8.28 -18.26
C THR A 414 28.35 9.30 -18.77
N LEU A 415 28.30 10.54 -18.28
CA LEU A 415 29.29 11.58 -18.57
C LEU A 415 30.00 11.95 -17.26
N PHE A 416 31.32 12.01 -17.27
CA PHE A 416 32.14 12.37 -16.10
C PHE A 416 31.84 11.53 -14.83
N ASN A 417 31.64 10.20 -14.99
CA ASN A 417 31.23 9.28 -13.93
C ASN A 417 29.88 9.63 -13.25
N LYS A 418 29.02 10.38 -13.94
CA LYS A 418 27.67 10.72 -13.47
C LYS A 418 26.62 10.14 -14.42
N GLN A 419 25.63 9.44 -13.85
CA GLN A 419 24.47 8.92 -14.57
C GLN A 419 23.40 10.00 -14.71
N PHE A 420 22.81 10.08 -15.89
CA PHE A 420 21.69 10.97 -16.17
C PHE A 420 20.39 10.22 -15.93
N LEU A 421 19.40 10.91 -15.37
CA LEU A 421 18.08 10.35 -15.14
C LEU A 421 17.06 11.26 -15.81
N TYR A 422 16.31 10.68 -16.72
CA TYR A 422 15.11 11.31 -17.23
C TYR A 422 13.97 10.99 -16.25
N LYS A 423 13.38 12.03 -15.66
CA LYS A 423 12.19 11.89 -14.82
C LYS A 423 11.04 12.64 -15.44
N ASP A 424 10.07 11.88 -15.89
CA ASP A 424 8.79 12.40 -16.32
C ASP A 424 8.00 13.00 -15.12
N LYS A 425 7.18 14.00 -15.39
CA LYS A 425 6.54 14.98 -14.49
C LYS A 425 5.45 14.40 -13.56
N ARG A 426 5.44 13.08 -13.36
CA ARG A 426 4.37 12.27 -12.77
C ARG A 426 4.08 12.51 -11.27
N HIS A 427 4.85 13.33 -10.54
CA HIS A 427 4.83 13.29 -9.06
C HIS A 427 4.79 14.63 -8.29
N LYS A 428 4.71 15.81 -8.93
CA LYS A 428 4.43 17.10 -8.24
C LYS A 428 4.28 18.21 -9.28
N LYS A 429 3.44 19.22 -9.00
CA LYS A 429 3.44 20.52 -9.71
C LYS A 429 4.84 21.14 -9.64
N ILE A 430 5.72 20.81 -10.57
CA ILE A 430 7.01 21.48 -10.75
C ILE A 430 7.19 21.76 -12.23
N VAL A 431 7.50 23.01 -12.52
CA VAL A 431 7.88 23.55 -13.82
C VAL A 431 8.94 22.67 -14.48
N LEU A 432 8.91 22.57 -15.81
CA LEU A 432 9.96 21.93 -16.60
C LEU A 432 11.32 22.49 -16.17
N MET A 433 12.14 21.71 -15.46
CA MET A 433 13.48 22.12 -15.05
C MET A 433 14.43 20.98 -15.35
N LEU A 434 15.34 21.19 -16.31
CA LEU A 434 16.57 20.42 -16.41
C LEU A 434 17.34 20.64 -15.10
N ILE A 435 17.19 19.74 -14.14
CA ILE A 435 18.00 19.81 -12.91
C ILE A 435 19.32 19.09 -13.20
N LEU A 436 20.34 19.87 -13.52
CA LEU A 436 21.73 19.48 -13.29
C LEU A 436 21.90 19.27 -11.78
N LEU A 437 21.67 18.05 -11.29
CA LEU A 437 21.94 17.71 -9.90
C LEU A 437 23.46 17.71 -9.69
N TYR A 438 23.96 18.81 -9.15
CA TYR A 438 25.27 18.87 -8.53
C TYR A 438 25.28 17.96 -7.30
N LYS A 439 26.04 16.86 -7.42
CA LYS A 439 26.74 16.26 -6.27
C LYS A 439 28.22 16.55 -6.42
#